data_AF-A0AAV2RT99-F1
#
_entry.id   AF-A0AAV2RT99-F1
#
_cell.length_a   1.000
_cell.length_b   1.000
_cell.length_c   1.000
_cell.angle_alpha   90.00
_cell.angle_beta   90.00
_cell.angle_gamma   90.00
#
_symmetry.space_group_name_H-M   'P 1'
#
loop_
_entity.id
_entity.type
_entity.pdbx_description
1 polymer ?
#
loop_
_entity_poly.entity_id
_entity_poly.type
_entity_poly.pdbx_seq_one_letter_code
_entity_poly.pdbx_strand_id
1 'polypeptide(L)'
;MCKIVLPAPTGISTAGISGMTLHSALSLPIEHQGKMTYKPLTGANLQQIQDCMRHVHCVLIDEISMVSNLTLLHVHLRLTEIFGGRKGKNNWFGSQNVIVVGDLLQLPPVKGEEVFVSLSEKQVKAAIGTMSTNLSLWLHFSYDELTINQRQKNYENAQFKDCMARIRIGFFLLSDIDMLCSRRIQLNQENLMESLVSFYNGQVQNGEFPVCLLPTRSMVCQFNDAVLFSQPHDNIIVYNHANDEIDCKVRKTRENAIQKLAKMDLDDRNTAGLESCPKLSSGTRVMLRRNIDTGKKLVNGSTGTIVALKYNQHAQVQQIVVQFDGISEPVEINRDKWKICIFDNAYVYREQFPLTCAYAITLHKAQGLSLKCVIADLGDSIFCEGQIYVAVSRVQTLLGLHLININFNKIKASSKALDFYSSLSKQDYSSKKSRKRREDSEVIWYKGIKQKKQAEMIKSVIDEEMEKMPSTHINIKKTHKDNRVSTSTNKSAKCLT
;
A
#
# COMPACT_ATOMS: atom_id res chain seq x y z
N MET A 1 24.67 8.81 -16.43
CA MET A 1 24.10 7.45 -16.30
C MET A 1 22.59 7.58 -16.15
N CYS A 2 21.80 7.10 -17.11
CA CYS A 2 20.35 7.05 -16.94
C CYS A 2 19.99 5.88 -16.01
N LYS A 3 19.25 6.17 -14.94
CA LYS A 3 18.80 5.21 -13.94
C LYS A 3 17.27 5.21 -13.98
N ILE A 4 16.66 4.03 -13.91
CA ILE A 4 15.21 3.91 -13.70
C ILE A 4 14.96 3.45 -12.27
N VAL A 5 14.02 4.09 -11.59
CA VAL A 5 13.57 3.70 -10.25
C VAL A 5 12.14 3.18 -10.35
N LEU A 6 11.96 1.94 -9.93
CA LEU A 6 10.72 1.18 -10.01
C LEU A 6 10.23 0.90 -8.59
N PRO A 7 9.27 1.67 -8.05
CA PRO A 7 8.62 1.30 -6.81
C PRO A 7 7.93 -0.07 -6.95
N ALA A 8 8.18 -0.97 -5.99
CA ALA A 8 7.38 -2.18 -5.80
C ALA A 8 5.92 -1.80 -5.42
N PRO A 9 4.97 -2.76 -5.39
CA PRO A 9 3.63 -2.68 -5.99
C PRO A 9 2.71 -1.51 -5.56
N THR A 10 2.98 -0.80 -4.48
CA THR A 10 2.23 0.39 -4.07
C THR A 10 2.83 1.64 -4.74
N GLY A 11 2.07 2.31 -5.61
CA GLY A 11 2.53 3.53 -6.32
C GLY A 11 2.88 4.74 -5.43
N ILE A 12 2.85 4.55 -4.11
CA ILE A 12 2.93 5.56 -3.06
C ILE A 12 4.39 5.91 -2.70
N SER A 13 5.38 5.15 -3.18
CA SER A 13 6.79 5.45 -2.99
C SER A 13 7.18 6.73 -3.75
N THR A 14 7.44 7.79 -2.98
CA THR A 14 7.60 9.20 -3.40
C THR A 14 8.97 9.53 -3.98
N ALA A 15 9.87 8.55 -4.12
CA ALA A 15 11.27 8.77 -4.51
C ALA A 15 11.64 8.28 -5.92
N GLY A 16 10.71 7.64 -6.66
CA GLY A 16 11.01 7.08 -7.98
C GLY A 16 10.87 8.09 -9.11
N ILE A 17 11.97 8.34 -9.85
CA ILE A 17 12.11 9.29 -10.98
C ILE A 17 11.10 9.08 -12.14
N SER A 18 10.25 8.05 -12.11
CA SER A 18 9.28 7.81 -13.19
C SER A 18 7.87 7.47 -12.74
N GLY A 19 7.56 7.47 -11.44
CA GLY A 19 6.17 7.37 -10.95
C GLY A 19 5.38 6.10 -11.31
N MET A 20 5.97 5.16 -12.05
CA MET A 20 5.33 3.92 -12.51
C MET A 20 5.64 2.79 -11.53
N THR A 21 4.64 1.98 -11.19
CA THR A 21 4.88 0.74 -10.44
C THR A 21 5.73 -0.22 -11.25
N LEU A 22 6.45 -1.13 -10.57
CA LEU A 22 7.21 -2.21 -11.20
C LEU A 22 6.43 -2.96 -12.30
N HIS A 23 5.15 -3.23 -12.04
CA HIS A 23 4.27 -3.93 -13.00
C HIS A 23 3.98 -3.09 -14.23
N SER A 24 3.69 -1.80 -14.06
CA SER A 24 3.37 -0.89 -15.17
C SER A 24 4.61 -0.60 -16.02
N ALA A 25 5.75 -0.30 -15.39
CA ALA A 25 6.98 0.03 -16.09
C ALA A 25 7.52 -1.12 -16.95
N LEU A 26 7.39 -2.36 -16.46
CA LEU A 26 7.86 -3.54 -17.17
C LEU A 26 6.73 -4.27 -17.92
N SER A 27 5.49 -3.78 -17.90
CA SER A 27 4.31 -4.46 -18.46
C SER A 27 4.17 -5.92 -17.99
N LEU A 28 4.40 -6.15 -16.70
CA LEU A 28 4.29 -7.48 -16.10
C LEU A 28 2.83 -7.89 -15.95
N PRO A 29 2.51 -9.20 -16.07
CA PRO A 29 1.16 -9.68 -15.79
C PRO A 29 0.77 -9.34 -14.35
N ILE A 30 -0.47 -8.93 -14.14
CA ILE A 30 -1.08 -8.77 -12.81
C ILE A 30 -1.88 -10.03 -12.51
N GLU A 31 -1.82 -10.50 -11.27
CA GLU A 31 -2.51 -11.71 -10.86
C GLU A 31 -4.03 -11.51 -10.91
N HIS A 32 -4.68 -12.15 -11.87
CA HIS A 32 -6.13 -12.25 -11.94
C HIS A 32 -6.54 -13.70 -11.67
N GLN A 33 -7.38 -13.90 -10.66
CA GLN A 33 -7.97 -15.20 -10.32
C GLN A 33 -6.97 -16.30 -9.93
N GLY A 34 -5.84 -15.94 -9.31
CA GLY A 34 -4.90 -16.91 -8.72
C GLY A 34 -4.00 -17.64 -9.73
N LYS A 35 -3.91 -17.16 -10.97
CA LYS A 35 -2.96 -17.66 -11.98
C LYS A 35 -2.12 -16.52 -12.54
N MET A 36 -0.81 -16.63 -12.35
CA MET A 36 0.19 -15.74 -12.93
C MET A 36 0.96 -16.48 -14.02
N THR A 37 0.47 -16.41 -15.25
CA THR A 37 1.19 -16.97 -16.40
C THR A 37 1.95 -15.86 -17.10
N TYR A 38 3.28 -16.02 -17.18
CA TYR A 38 4.11 -15.09 -17.90
C TYR A 38 3.86 -15.21 -19.41
N LYS A 39 3.74 -14.06 -20.09
CA LYS A 39 3.66 -13.99 -21.54
C LYS A 39 4.76 -13.06 -22.05
N PRO A 40 5.67 -13.52 -22.93
CA PRO A 40 6.66 -12.66 -23.56
C PRO A 40 6.01 -11.51 -24.33
N LEU A 41 6.66 -10.35 -24.37
CA LEU A 41 6.23 -9.27 -25.26
C LEU A 41 6.64 -9.57 -26.70
N THR A 42 5.78 -9.23 -27.66
CA THR A 42 6.05 -9.41 -29.09
C THR A 42 5.66 -8.16 -29.88
N GLY A 43 6.36 -7.94 -31.00
CA GLY A 43 6.06 -6.87 -31.95
C GLY A 43 6.21 -5.46 -31.37
N ALA A 44 5.24 -4.59 -31.67
CA ALA A 44 5.26 -3.17 -31.34
C ALA A 44 5.41 -2.87 -29.84
N ASN A 45 4.79 -3.67 -28.97
CA ASN A 45 4.84 -3.44 -27.51
C ASN A 45 6.25 -3.64 -26.94
N LEU A 46 6.99 -4.64 -27.44
CA LEU A 46 8.38 -4.86 -27.05
C LEU A 46 9.25 -3.69 -27.55
N GLN A 47 9.11 -3.33 -28.82
CA GLN A 47 9.87 -2.24 -29.43
C GLN A 47 9.68 -0.93 -28.68
N GLN A 48 8.44 -0.59 -28.30
CA GLN A 48 8.13 0.62 -27.55
C GLN A 48 8.89 0.66 -26.21
N ILE A 49 8.87 -0.43 -25.44
CA ILE A 49 9.56 -0.47 -24.14
C ILE A 49 11.09 -0.47 -24.34
N GLN A 50 11.60 -1.15 -25.36
CA GLN A 50 13.02 -1.12 -25.72
C GLN A 50 13.49 0.29 -26.07
N ASP A 51 12.68 1.04 -26.81
CA ASP A 51 12.98 2.42 -27.16
C ASP A 51 12.94 3.32 -25.92
N CYS A 52 11.95 3.16 -25.04
CA CYS A 52 11.87 3.89 -23.77
C CYS A 52 13.04 3.57 -22.83
N MET A 53 13.53 2.33 -22.80
CA MET A 53 14.56 1.87 -21.87
C MET A 53 15.97 1.79 -22.49
N ARG A 54 16.15 2.18 -23.75
CA ARG A 54 17.40 2.02 -24.52
C ARG A 54 18.65 2.52 -23.80
N HIS A 55 18.53 3.61 -23.03
CA HIS A 55 19.66 4.26 -22.34
C HIS A 55 19.74 3.91 -20.84
N VAL A 56 18.88 3.02 -20.34
CA VAL A 56 18.89 2.59 -18.94
C VAL A 56 20.04 1.61 -18.73
N HIS A 57 20.92 1.92 -17.77
CA HIS A 57 22.07 1.09 -17.39
C HIS A 57 21.95 0.49 -15.98
N CYS A 58 20.93 0.93 -15.24
CA CYS A 58 20.71 0.56 -13.85
C CYS A 58 19.20 0.60 -13.55
N VAL A 59 18.70 -0.48 -12.98
CA VAL A 59 17.32 -0.64 -12.52
C VAL A 59 17.33 -0.65 -11.00
N LEU A 60 16.67 0.31 -10.38
CA LEU A 60 16.47 0.35 -8.93
C LEU A 60 15.05 -0.14 -8.62
N ILE A 61 14.91 -1.11 -7.73
CA ILE A 61 13.61 -1.60 -7.24
C ILE A 61 13.50 -1.23 -5.76
N ASP A 62 12.57 -0.35 -5.44
CA ASP A 62 12.31 0.10 -4.06
C ASP A 62 11.19 -0.74 -3.42
N GLU A 63 11.14 -0.82 -2.09
CA GLU A 63 10.19 -1.64 -1.31
C GLU A 63 10.17 -3.14 -1.69
N ILE A 64 11.36 -3.73 -1.86
CA ILE A 64 11.54 -5.12 -2.32
C ILE A 64 10.83 -6.17 -1.45
N SER A 65 10.50 -5.87 -0.19
CA SER A 65 9.79 -6.79 0.72
C SER A 65 8.41 -7.19 0.17
N MET A 66 7.78 -6.32 -0.62
CA MET A 66 6.47 -6.56 -1.22
C MET A 66 6.55 -7.25 -2.59
N VAL A 67 7.75 -7.50 -3.12
CA VAL A 67 7.98 -8.22 -4.37
C VAL A 67 8.07 -9.71 -4.08
N SER A 68 7.24 -10.52 -4.74
CA SER A 68 7.34 -11.98 -4.60
C SER A 68 8.53 -12.54 -5.37
N ASN A 69 9.01 -13.73 -4.98
CA ASN A 69 10.02 -14.46 -5.76
C ASN A 69 9.59 -14.68 -7.23
N LEU A 70 8.29 -14.88 -7.47
CA LEU A 70 7.71 -15.03 -8.79
C LEU A 70 7.71 -13.72 -9.59
N THR A 71 7.40 -12.61 -8.93
CA THR A 71 7.47 -11.28 -9.56
C THR A 71 8.92 -10.96 -9.94
N LEU A 72 9.90 -11.28 -9.09
CA LEU A 72 11.32 -11.10 -9.40
C LEU A 72 11.74 -11.94 -10.61
N LEU A 73 11.21 -13.17 -10.75
CA LEU A 73 11.42 -14.00 -11.93
C LEU A 73 10.87 -13.33 -13.20
N HIS A 74 9.65 -12.79 -13.15
CA HIS A 74 9.08 -12.07 -14.30
C HIS A 74 9.88 -10.82 -14.64
N VAL A 75 10.41 -10.10 -13.64
CA VAL A 75 11.33 -8.97 -13.86
C VAL A 75 12.59 -9.44 -14.59
N HIS A 76 13.20 -10.54 -14.15
CA HIS A 76 14.36 -11.12 -14.80
C HIS A 76 14.11 -11.46 -16.27
N LEU A 77 13.02 -12.18 -16.56
CA LEU A 77 12.64 -12.55 -17.92
C LEU A 77 12.40 -11.32 -18.79
N ARG A 78 11.65 -10.34 -18.27
CA ARG A 78 11.29 -9.13 -18.99
C ARG A 78 12.50 -8.25 -19.29
N LEU A 79 13.42 -8.08 -18.35
CA LEU A 79 14.67 -7.35 -18.60
C LEU A 79 15.53 -8.06 -19.64
N THR A 80 15.51 -9.40 -19.65
CA THR A 80 16.21 -10.20 -20.67
C THR A 80 15.62 -10.00 -22.06
N GLU A 81 14.29 -9.88 -22.19
CA GLU A 81 13.60 -9.54 -23.44
C GLU A 81 13.92 -8.12 -23.92
N ILE A 82 13.91 -7.15 -23.00
CA ILE A 82 14.11 -5.73 -23.32
C ILE A 82 15.54 -5.48 -23.78
N PHE A 83 16.53 -5.87 -22.99
CA PHE A 83 17.93 -5.47 -23.24
C PHE A 83 18.69 -6.45 -24.14
N GLY A 84 18.21 -7.69 -24.25
CA GLY A 84 18.98 -8.77 -24.87
C GLY A 84 20.23 -9.12 -24.05
N GLY A 85 20.66 -10.37 -24.10
CA GLY A 85 21.92 -10.74 -23.46
C GLY A 85 23.12 -10.23 -24.23
N ARG A 86 24.16 -9.78 -23.52
CA ARG A 86 25.49 -9.67 -24.13
C ARG A 86 25.93 -11.07 -24.53
N LYS A 87 26.35 -11.26 -25.80
CA LYS A 87 26.98 -12.52 -26.23
C LYS A 87 28.24 -12.74 -25.38
N GLY A 88 28.20 -13.74 -24.49
CA GLY A 88 29.32 -14.14 -23.65
C GLY A 88 29.15 -13.82 -22.16
N LYS A 89 28.66 -14.83 -21.40
CA LYS A 89 28.60 -14.99 -19.93
C LYS A 89 27.62 -14.12 -19.12
N ASN A 90 26.85 -14.82 -18.28
CA ASN A 90 25.92 -14.39 -17.22
C ASN A 90 24.86 -13.35 -17.62
N ASN A 91 23.79 -13.82 -18.28
CA ASN A 91 22.69 -12.98 -18.75
C ASN A 91 21.61 -12.72 -17.68
N TRP A 92 21.99 -12.56 -16.41
CA TRP A 92 21.00 -12.23 -15.39
C TRP A 92 20.47 -10.80 -15.63
N PHE A 93 19.15 -10.67 -15.64
CA PHE A 93 18.44 -9.39 -15.74
C PHE A 93 18.83 -8.60 -17.01
N GLY A 94 19.04 -9.29 -18.15
CA GLY A 94 19.40 -8.63 -19.40
C GLY A 94 20.75 -7.90 -19.35
N SER A 95 21.70 -8.39 -18.53
CA SER A 95 23.02 -7.77 -18.33
C SER A 95 22.97 -6.34 -17.75
N GLN A 96 21.90 -6.00 -17.04
CA GLN A 96 21.74 -4.72 -16.36
C GLN A 96 22.14 -4.79 -14.89
N ASN A 97 22.62 -3.66 -14.36
CA ASN A 97 22.81 -3.52 -12.93
C ASN A 97 21.44 -3.39 -12.26
N VAL A 98 21.11 -4.29 -11.34
CA VAL A 98 19.87 -4.23 -10.57
C VAL A 98 20.21 -3.94 -9.12
N ILE A 99 19.66 -2.86 -8.58
CA ILE A 99 19.78 -2.47 -7.17
C ILE A 99 18.39 -2.66 -6.55
N VAL A 100 18.30 -3.45 -5.50
CA VAL A 100 17.06 -3.62 -4.74
C VAL A 100 17.20 -2.96 -3.38
N VAL A 101 16.16 -2.26 -2.93
CA VAL A 101 16.13 -1.55 -1.66
C VAL A 101 14.83 -1.91 -0.93
N GLY A 102 14.92 -2.11 0.38
CA GLY A 102 13.76 -2.34 1.24
C GLY A 102 14.15 -3.06 2.53
N ASP A 103 13.17 -3.24 3.40
CA ASP A 103 13.33 -3.93 4.68
C ASP A 103 12.45 -5.18 4.68
N LEU A 104 13.06 -6.37 4.64
CA LEU A 104 12.33 -7.64 4.52
C LEU A 104 11.51 -7.99 5.77
N LEU A 105 11.63 -7.23 6.86
CA LEU A 105 10.79 -7.33 8.06
C LEU A 105 9.56 -6.39 8.02
N GLN A 106 9.41 -5.60 6.96
CA GLN A 106 8.15 -4.90 6.66
C GLN A 106 7.13 -5.88 6.05
N LEU A 107 6.12 -5.36 5.33
CA LEU A 107 5.06 -6.21 4.79
C LEU A 107 5.64 -7.17 3.74
N PRO A 108 5.29 -8.47 3.83
CA PRO A 108 5.61 -9.44 2.81
C PRO A 108 4.72 -9.26 1.57
N PRO A 109 5.00 -9.99 0.48
CA PRO A 109 4.20 -9.94 -0.74
C PRO A 109 2.76 -10.42 -0.48
N VAL A 110 1.77 -9.72 -1.03
CA VAL A 110 0.35 -10.11 -0.87
C VAL A 110 0.09 -11.39 -1.66
N LYS A 111 -0.29 -12.48 -0.97
CA LYS A 111 -0.55 -13.81 -1.57
C LYS A 111 0.64 -14.39 -2.34
N GLY A 112 1.87 -14.02 -1.98
CA GLY A 112 3.09 -14.54 -2.58
C GLY A 112 4.11 -14.97 -1.54
N GLU A 113 5.13 -15.69 -1.99
CA GLU A 113 6.29 -16.03 -1.17
C GLU A 113 7.33 -14.90 -1.21
N GLU A 114 8.07 -14.72 -0.12
CA GLU A 114 9.10 -13.70 -0.03
C GLU A 114 10.20 -13.88 -1.09
N VAL A 115 10.78 -12.76 -1.53
CA VAL A 115 11.72 -12.70 -2.67
C VAL A 115 12.94 -13.61 -2.54
N PHE A 116 13.40 -13.88 -1.32
CA PHE A 116 14.56 -14.70 -1.01
C PHE A 116 14.24 -16.20 -0.88
N VAL A 117 12.96 -16.57 -0.91
CA VAL A 117 12.53 -17.98 -0.90
C VAL A 117 12.72 -18.55 -2.30
N SER A 118 13.47 -19.65 -2.40
CA SER A 118 13.69 -20.35 -3.66
C SER A 118 12.38 -20.82 -4.29
N LEU A 119 12.26 -20.66 -5.61
CA LEU A 119 11.10 -21.12 -6.36
C LEU A 119 11.07 -22.65 -6.44
N SER A 120 9.92 -23.25 -6.16
CA SER A 120 9.71 -24.68 -6.39
C SER A 120 9.55 -25.00 -7.89
N GLU A 121 9.88 -26.22 -8.30
CA GLU A 121 9.72 -26.68 -9.69
C GLU A 121 8.29 -26.52 -10.20
N LYS A 122 7.28 -26.72 -9.34
CA LYS A 122 5.87 -26.51 -9.68
C LYS A 122 5.57 -25.06 -10.03
N GLN A 123 6.13 -24.11 -9.28
CA GLN A 123 5.96 -22.68 -9.54
C GLN A 123 6.67 -22.26 -10.83
N VAL A 124 7.90 -22.73 -11.04
CA VAL A 124 8.65 -22.47 -12.28
C VAL A 124 7.90 -23.00 -13.50
N LYS A 125 7.42 -24.25 -13.43
CA LYS A 125 6.63 -24.86 -14.50
C LYS A 125 5.34 -24.08 -14.77
N ALA A 126 4.63 -23.65 -13.74
CA ALA A 126 3.40 -22.89 -13.89
C ALA A 126 3.62 -21.51 -14.53
N ALA A 127 4.77 -20.88 -14.25
CA ALA A 127 5.08 -19.53 -14.71
C ALA A 127 5.72 -19.48 -16.10
N ILE A 128 6.65 -20.40 -16.38
CA ILE A 128 7.51 -20.39 -17.59
C ILE A 128 7.24 -21.59 -18.51
N GLY A 129 6.58 -22.66 -18.01
CA GLY A 129 6.29 -23.86 -18.80
C GLY A 129 7.46 -24.83 -18.94
N THR A 130 8.63 -24.53 -18.36
CA THR A 130 9.83 -25.38 -18.39
C THR A 130 10.09 -26.09 -17.06
N MET A 131 10.64 -27.30 -17.13
CA MET A 131 11.20 -28.00 -15.95
C MET A 131 12.63 -27.50 -15.76
N SER A 132 12.87 -26.66 -14.76
CA SER A 132 14.21 -26.24 -14.37
C SER A 132 14.36 -26.40 -12.86
N THR A 133 15.59 -26.68 -12.43
CA THR A 133 15.95 -26.83 -11.01
C THR A 133 15.72 -25.54 -10.23
N ASN A 134 15.66 -25.65 -8.90
CA ASN A 134 15.48 -24.54 -7.95
C ASN A 134 16.23 -23.27 -8.39
N LEU A 135 15.48 -22.30 -8.92
CA LEU A 135 16.03 -21.04 -9.37
C LEU A 135 15.93 -20.04 -8.22
N SER A 136 17.08 -19.68 -7.65
CA SER A 136 17.17 -18.62 -6.64
C SER A 136 17.92 -17.43 -7.21
N LEU A 137 17.17 -16.56 -7.90
CA LEU A 137 17.69 -15.30 -8.44
C LEU A 137 18.30 -14.40 -7.35
N TRP A 138 17.79 -14.53 -6.12
CA TRP A 138 18.21 -13.73 -4.99
C TRP A 138 19.67 -13.96 -4.59
N LEU A 139 20.21 -15.17 -4.80
CA LEU A 139 21.61 -15.50 -4.48
C LEU A 139 22.64 -14.72 -5.33
N HIS A 140 22.19 -14.06 -6.39
CA HIS A 140 23.06 -13.24 -7.24
C HIS A 140 23.20 -11.79 -6.76
N PHE A 141 22.47 -11.38 -5.72
CA PHE A 141 22.60 -10.04 -5.14
C PHE A 141 23.66 -9.98 -4.05
N SER A 142 24.45 -8.91 -4.04
CA SER A 142 25.27 -8.52 -2.89
C SER A 142 24.40 -7.78 -1.87
N TYR A 143 24.62 -8.06 -0.59
CA TYR A 143 23.91 -7.42 0.52
C TYR A 143 24.75 -6.30 1.15
N ASP A 144 24.09 -5.21 1.52
CA ASP A 144 24.66 -4.15 2.36
C ASP A 144 23.55 -3.60 3.29
N GLU A 145 23.90 -3.30 4.53
CA GLU A 145 22.95 -2.90 5.58
C GLU A 145 23.14 -1.45 6.00
N LEU A 146 22.08 -0.66 5.87
CA LEU A 146 22.05 0.71 6.39
C LEU A 146 21.63 0.71 7.86
N THR A 147 22.53 1.14 8.75
CA THR A 147 22.30 1.13 10.20
C THR A 147 21.75 2.44 10.77
N ILE A 148 21.86 3.55 10.02
CA ILE A 148 21.47 4.88 10.48
C ILE A 148 20.07 5.22 9.96
N ASN A 149 19.06 5.16 10.84
CA ASN A 149 17.71 5.62 10.54
C ASN A 149 17.63 7.16 10.55
N GLN A 150 17.39 7.74 9.38
CA GLN A 150 17.32 9.19 9.17
C GLN A 150 15.98 9.81 9.59
N ARG A 151 14.90 9.01 9.68
CA ARG A 151 13.52 9.48 9.93
C ARG A 151 13.33 9.96 11.38
N GLN A 152 14.11 9.44 12.32
CA GLN A 152 13.95 9.64 13.77
C GLN A 152 15.23 10.22 14.41
N LYS A 153 15.93 11.13 13.72
CA LYS A 153 17.24 11.63 14.13
C LYS A 153 17.28 12.41 15.46
N ASN A 154 16.16 12.96 15.92
CA ASN A 154 16.16 13.82 17.09
C ASN A 154 16.31 13.00 18.38
N TYR A 155 17.23 13.42 19.25
CA TYR A 155 17.59 12.74 20.51
C TYR A 155 16.42 12.52 21.47
N GLU A 156 15.38 13.36 21.41
CA GLU A 156 14.13 13.20 22.18
C GLU A 156 13.39 11.89 21.84
N ASN A 157 13.69 11.26 20.69
CA ASN A 157 13.05 10.03 20.23
C ASN A 157 13.93 8.79 20.42
N ALA A 158 15.01 8.82 21.20
CA ALA A 158 15.89 7.65 21.37
C ALA A 158 15.13 6.42 21.87
N GLN A 159 14.29 6.58 22.90
CA GLN A 159 13.44 5.50 23.43
C GLN A 159 12.45 4.98 22.38
N PHE A 160 11.85 5.88 21.60
CA PHE A 160 10.91 5.51 20.54
C PHE A 160 11.59 4.79 19.38
N LYS A 161 12.80 5.22 19.00
CA LYS A 161 13.63 4.54 18.00
C LYS A 161 13.98 3.12 18.43
N ASP A 162 14.37 2.93 19.68
CA ASP A 162 14.74 1.61 20.21
C ASP A 162 13.52 0.68 20.30
N CYS A 163 12.37 1.22 20.71
CA CYS A 163 11.09 0.52 20.66
C CYS A 163 10.77 0.02 19.25
N MET A 164 10.93 0.89 18.25
CA MET A 164 10.71 0.53 16.85
C MET A 164 11.67 -0.54 16.34
N ALA A 165 12.94 -0.50 16.74
CA ALA A 165 13.92 -1.53 16.39
C ALA A 165 13.55 -2.89 17.00
N ARG A 166 12.97 -2.92 18.20
CA ARG A 166 12.44 -4.14 18.82
C ARG A 166 11.18 -4.64 18.11
N ILE A 167 10.22 -3.75 17.84
CA ILE A 167 8.96 -4.10 17.14
C ILE A 167 9.26 -4.66 15.75
N ARG A 168 10.27 -4.11 15.05
CA ARG A 168 10.75 -4.60 13.74
C ARG A 168 11.07 -6.10 13.76
N ILE A 169 11.63 -6.62 14.84
CA ILE A 169 11.99 -8.04 14.98
C ILE A 169 10.92 -8.85 15.74
N GLY A 170 9.74 -8.28 15.98
CA GLY A 170 8.65 -8.95 16.70
C GLY A 170 8.88 -9.02 18.22
N PHE A 171 9.64 -8.08 18.79
CA PHE A 171 9.96 -8.03 20.21
C PHE A 171 9.54 -6.69 20.83
N PHE A 172 9.30 -6.66 22.14
CA PHE A 172 8.98 -5.45 22.90
C PHE A 172 9.22 -5.69 24.40
N LEU A 173 9.42 -4.62 25.15
CA LEU A 173 9.60 -4.58 26.60
C LEU A 173 8.35 -4.01 27.28
N LEU A 174 8.26 -4.13 28.61
CA LEU A 174 7.18 -3.51 29.39
C LEU A 174 7.16 -1.98 29.23
N SER A 175 8.33 -1.35 29.19
CA SER A 175 8.42 0.09 28.93
C SER A 175 7.92 0.49 27.53
N ASP A 176 8.01 -0.40 26.54
CA ASP A 176 7.42 -0.17 25.21
C ASP A 176 5.89 -0.25 25.25
N ILE A 177 5.35 -1.18 26.05
CA ILE A 177 3.90 -1.31 26.27
C ILE A 177 3.39 -0.02 26.91
N ASP A 178 3.99 0.42 28.00
CA ASP A 178 3.58 1.65 28.71
C ASP A 178 3.64 2.87 27.77
N MET A 179 4.73 2.98 27.01
CA MET A 179 4.91 4.08 26.06
C MET A 179 3.84 4.06 24.96
N LEU A 180 3.53 2.91 24.36
CA LEU A 180 2.51 2.83 23.31
C LEU A 180 1.09 2.98 23.89
N CYS A 181 0.82 2.42 25.07
CA CYS A 181 -0.44 2.58 25.78
C CYS A 181 -0.71 4.04 26.15
N SER A 182 0.32 4.83 26.49
CA SER A 182 0.19 6.27 26.73
C SER A 182 -0.32 7.06 25.52
N ARG A 183 -0.22 6.48 24.31
CA ARG A 183 -0.67 7.07 23.04
C ARG A 183 -2.07 6.64 22.63
N ARG A 184 -2.76 5.84 23.44
CA ARG A 184 -4.15 5.44 23.18
C ARG A 184 -5.10 6.64 23.29
N ILE A 185 -6.00 6.75 22.34
CA ILE A 185 -7.04 7.77 22.32
C ILE A 185 -8.19 7.32 23.22
N GLN A 186 -8.71 8.22 24.05
CA GLN A 186 -9.94 7.99 24.80
C GLN A 186 -11.15 8.23 23.88
N LEU A 187 -11.88 7.16 23.55
CA LEU A 187 -13.06 7.20 22.69
C LEU A 187 -14.31 6.80 23.49
N ASN A 188 -15.44 7.44 23.20
CA ASN A 188 -16.73 7.04 23.78
C ASN A 188 -17.19 5.71 23.17
N GLN A 189 -17.49 4.71 24.00
CA GLN A 189 -17.89 3.37 23.53
C GLN A 189 -19.26 3.34 22.85
N GLU A 190 -20.19 4.22 23.24
CA GLU A 190 -21.53 4.25 22.66
C GLU A 190 -21.52 4.83 21.23
N ASN A 191 -20.70 5.86 20.99
CA ASN A 191 -20.59 6.56 19.71
C ASN A 191 -19.13 6.58 19.19
N LEU A 192 -18.54 5.39 19.06
CA LEU A 192 -17.11 5.25 18.74
C LEU A 192 -16.69 5.99 17.45
N MET A 193 -17.47 5.88 16.38
CA MET A 193 -17.13 6.52 15.10
C MET A 193 -17.22 8.05 15.19
N GLU A 194 -18.27 8.59 15.81
CA GLU A 194 -18.43 10.05 15.98
C GLU A 194 -17.33 10.62 16.86
N SER A 195 -17.01 9.93 17.96
CA SER A 195 -15.91 10.29 18.86
C SER A 195 -14.55 10.27 18.14
N LEU A 196 -14.32 9.29 17.27
CA LEU A 196 -13.09 9.19 16.48
C LEU A 196 -12.99 10.28 15.42
N VAL A 197 -14.10 10.60 14.75
CA VAL A 197 -14.16 11.71 13.77
C VAL A 197 -13.95 13.05 14.45
N SER A 198 -14.54 13.26 15.64
CA SER A 198 -14.30 14.46 16.45
C SER A 198 -12.82 14.59 16.84
N PHE A 199 -12.20 13.51 17.31
CA PHE A 199 -10.77 13.49 17.59
C PHE A 199 -9.94 13.79 16.34
N TYR A 200 -10.25 13.15 15.20
CA TYR A 200 -9.58 13.39 13.91
C TYR A 200 -9.61 14.86 13.53
N ASN A 201 -10.79 15.48 13.57
CA ASN A 201 -10.98 16.89 13.25
C ASN A 201 -10.21 17.81 14.21
N GLY A 202 -10.14 17.47 15.50
CA GLY A 202 -9.35 18.21 16.49
C GLY A 202 -7.83 18.13 16.30
N GLN A 203 -7.33 17.13 15.57
CA GLN A 203 -5.91 17.00 15.23
C GLN A 203 -5.53 17.75 13.94
N VAL A 204 -6.48 18.29 13.19
CA VAL A 204 -6.20 19.10 11.99
C VAL A 204 -5.67 20.46 12.45
N GLN A 205 -4.40 20.77 12.16
CA GLN A 205 -3.76 22.03 12.57
C GLN A 205 -3.02 22.67 11.40
N ASN A 206 -3.18 23.99 11.20
CA ASN A 206 -2.46 24.77 10.17
C ASN A 206 -2.52 24.16 8.75
N GLY A 207 -3.63 23.51 8.40
CA GLY A 207 -3.78 22.83 7.10
C GLY A 207 -3.04 21.49 6.98
N GLU A 208 -2.41 21.00 8.05
CA GLU A 208 -1.87 19.65 8.14
C GLU A 208 -2.93 18.69 8.64
N PHE A 209 -3.14 17.60 7.89
CA PHE A 209 -4.14 16.60 8.18
C PHE A 209 -3.48 15.35 8.76
N PRO A 210 -3.99 14.79 9.87
CA PRO A 210 -3.60 13.45 10.31
C PRO A 210 -4.03 12.43 9.26
N VAL A 211 -3.26 11.35 9.13
CA VAL A 211 -3.62 10.22 8.27
C VAL A 211 -4.09 9.07 9.16
N CYS A 212 -5.31 8.61 8.93
CA CYS A 212 -5.86 7.47 9.64
C CYS A 212 -5.43 6.15 8.97
N LEU A 213 -4.76 5.28 9.70
CA LEU A 213 -4.23 4.01 9.21
C LEU A 213 -5.07 2.86 9.74
N LEU A 214 -5.81 2.20 8.84
CA LEU A 214 -6.74 1.14 9.20
C LEU A 214 -6.33 -0.20 8.56
N PRO A 215 -6.56 -1.36 9.21
CA PRO A 215 -6.12 -2.65 8.67
C PRO A 215 -6.84 -3.07 7.38
N THR A 216 -8.14 -2.77 7.28
CA THR A 216 -8.98 -3.25 6.17
C THR A 216 -9.59 -2.10 5.36
N ARG A 217 -9.88 -2.38 4.09
CA ARG A 217 -10.53 -1.42 3.19
C ARG A 217 -11.94 -1.03 3.66
N SER A 218 -12.69 -1.97 4.23
CA SER A 218 -14.04 -1.71 4.72
C SER A 218 -14.03 -0.66 5.83
N MET A 219 -13.06 -0.74 6.74
CA MET A 219 -12.90 0.26 7.81
C MET A 219 -12.48 1.62 7.23
N VAL A 220 -11.56 1.62 6.25
CA VAL A 220 -11.17 2.86 5.52
C VAL A 220 -12.38 3.53 4.87
N CYS A 221 -13.21 2.78 4.14
CA CYS A 221 -14.40 3.33 3.50
C CYS A 221 -15.38 3.91 4.52
N GLN A 222 -15.65 3.19 5.61
CA GLN A 222 -16.57 3.65 6.66
C GLN A 222 -16.06 4.92 7.35
N PHE A 223 -14.76 4.98 7.65
CA PHE A 223 -14.17 6.16 8.28
C PHE A 223 -14.16 7.37 7.32
N ASN A 224 -13.74 7.16 6.07
CA ASN A 224 -13.75 8.20 5.05
C ASN A 224 -15.14 8.77 4.83
N ASP A 225 -16.15 7.91 4.77
CA ASP A 225 -17.56 8.30 4.71
C ASP A 225 -17.95 9.12 5.95
N ALA A 226 -17.66 8.63 7.16
CA ALA A 226 -18.03 9.30 8.39
C ALA A 226 -17.41 10.70 8.51
N VAL A 227 -16.12 10.85 8.17
CA VAL A 227 -15.46 12.16 8.15
C VAL A 227 -16.12 13.06 7.11
N LEU A 228 -16.33 12.57 5.89
CA LEU A 228 -16.95 13.35 4.81
C LEU A 228 -18.36 13.85 5.20
N PHE A 229 -19.18 13.00 5.82
CA PHE A 229 -20.54 13.37 6.24
C PHE A 229 -20.57 14.27 7.48
N SER A 230 -19.49 14.34 8.26
CA SER A 230 -19.39 15.19 9.46
C SER A 230 -19.02 16.64 9.17
N GLN A 231 -18.46 16.91 7.99
CA GLN A 231 -17.98 18.23 7.63
C GLN A 231 -19.17 19.14 7.26
N PRO A 232 -19.15 20.43 7.66
CA PRO A 232 -20.15 21.40 7.25
C PRO A 232 -19.94 21.70 5.76
N HIS A 233 -20.58 20.93 4.90
CA HIS A 233 -20.48 21.13 3.46
C HIS A 233 -21.64 21.99 2.97
N ASP A 234 -21.31 23.11 2.33
CA ASP A 234 -22.18 23.79 1.39
C ASP A 234 -22.45 22.83 0.22
N ASN A 235 -23.45 21.96 0.39
CA ASN A 235 -24.15 21.17 -0.60
C ASN A 235 -23.36 20.50 -1.75
N ILE A 236 -23.64 19.20 -1.88
CA ILE A 236 -23.30 18.27 -2.98
C ILE A 236 -22.00 17.49 -2.71
N ILE A 237 -22.14 16.37 -1.99
CA ILE A 237 -21.37 15.19 -2.37
C ILE A 237 -21.73 14.91 -3.82
N VAL A 238 -20.79 15.15 -4.73
CA VAL A 238 -21.04 14.91 -6.13
C VAL A 238 -21.05 13.42 -6.32
N TYR A 239 -22.24 12.81 -6.29
CA TYR A 239 -22.45 11.45 -6.74
C TYR A 239 -22.32 11.43 -8.26
N ASN A 240 -21.11 11.68 -8.76
CA ASN A 240 -20.84 11.65 -10.17
C ASN A 240 -20.69 10.20 -10.59
N HIS A 241 -21.79 9.60 -11.04
CA HIS A 241 -21.74 8.27 -11.59
C HIS A 241 -20.71 8.21 -12.72
N ALA A 242 -19.94 7.14 -12.73
CA ALA A 242 -19.04 6.83 -13.80
C ALA A 242 -19.81 6.74 -15.12
N ASN A 243 -19.23 7.27 -16.20
CA ASN A 243 -19.78 7.09 -17.53
C ASN A 243 -19.27 5.74 -18.06
N ASP A 244 -20.13 4.71 -17.99
CA ASP A 244 -19.80 3.33 -18.35
C ASP A 244 -20.40 2.98 -19.73
N GLU A 245 -19.53 2.79 -20.72
CA GLU A 245 -19.90 2.31 -22.06
C GLU A 245 -19.60 0.81 -22.18
N ILE A 246 -20.63 0.00 -22.46
CA ILE A 246 -20.48 -1.47 -22.57
C ILE A 246 -20.30 -1.85 -24.04
N ASP A 247 -19.15 -2.45 -24.35
CA ASP A 247 -18.81 -3.03 -25.64
C ASP A 247 -19.01 -4.56 -25.60
N CYS A 248 -20.18 -5.00 -26.08
CA CYS A 248 -20.60 -6.39 -26.14
C CYS A 248 -21.34 -6.69 -27.45
N LYS A 249 -20.95 -7.74 -28.17
CA LYS A 249 -21.61 -8.18 -29.42
C LYS A 249 -22.97 -8.87 -29.19
N VAL A 250 -23.25 -9.37 -27.97
CA VAL A 250 -24.43 -10.21 -27.68
C VAL A 250 -25.27 -9.60 -26.55
N ARG A 251 -26.59 -9.45 -26.77
CA ARG A 251 -27.53 -8.78 -25.83
C ARG A 251 -27.65 -9.47 -24.47
N LYS A 252 -27.77 -10.81 -24.42
CA LYS A 252 -27.78 -11.59 -23.15
C LYS A 252 -26.50 -11.41 -22.34
N THR A 253 -25.37 -11.23 -23.00
CA THR A 253 -24.07 -11.00 -22.34
C THR A 253 -24.00 -9.61 -21.70
N ARG A 254 -24.77 -8.63 -22.19
CA ARG A 254 -24.82 -7.27 -21.64
C ARG A 254 -25.44 -7.23 -20.24
N GLU A 255 -26.56 -7.91 -20.00
CA GLU A 255 -27.20 -7.97 -18.68
C GLU A 255 -26.30 -8.66 -17.64
N ASN A 256 -25.70 -9.79 -18.02
CA ASN A 256 -24.72 -10.49 -17.19
C ASN A 256 -23.48 -9.63 -16.92
N ALA A 257 -23.04 -8.81 -17.90
CA ALA A 257 -21.92 -7.90 -17.74
C ALA A 257 -22.24 -6.78 -16.75
N ILE A 258 -23.44 -6.21 -16.79
CA ILE A 258 -23.88 -5.19 -15.81
C ILE A 258 -23.92 -5.78 -14.39
N GLN A 259 -24.50 -6.97 -14.22
CA GLN A 259 -24.53 -7.62 -12.90
C GLN A 259 -23.13 -7.93 -12.37
N LYS A 260 -22.20 -8.32 -13.25
CA LYS A 260 -20.81 -8.59 -12.88
C LYS A 260 -20.05 -7.28 -12.59
N LEU A 261 -20.31 -6.20 -13.33
CA LEU A 261 -19.75 -4.88 -13.07
C LEU A 261 -20.20 -4.35 -11.70
N ALA A 262 -21.48 -4.47 -11.35
CA ALA A 262 -21.98 -4.08 -10.05
C ALA A 262 -21.30 -4.84 -8.89
N LYS A 263 -20.95 -6.12 -9.10
CA LYS A 263 -20.14 -6.90 -8.15
C LYS A 263 -18.67 -6.44 -8.13
N MET A 264 -18.12 -6.06 -9.29
CA MET A 264 -16.76 -5.52 -9.40
C MET A 264 -16.61 -4.15 -8.75
N ASP A 265 -17.65 -3.32 -8.77
CA ASP A 265 -17.67 -2.00 -8.13
C ASP A 265 -17.52 -2.06 -6.61
N LEU A 266 -17.74 -3.23 -6.00
CA LEU A 266 -17.45 -3.47 -4.59
C LEU A 266 -15.93 -3.52 -4.30
N ASP A 267 -15.08 -3.74 -5.31
CA ASP A 267 -13.61 -3.69 -5.20
C ASP A 267 -13.00 -2.96 -6.40
N ASP A 268 -12.62 -1.70 -6.18
CA ASP A 268 -11.99 -0.81 -7.18
C ASP A 268 -10.75 -1.39 -7.89
N ARG A 269 -10.15 -2.47 -7.36
CA ARG A 269 -9.05 -3.19 -8.02
C ARG A 269 -9.49 -3.82 -9.33
N ASN A 270 -10.76 -4.21 -9.43
CA ASN A 270 -11.34 -4.76 -10.63
C ASN A 270 -11.68 -3.68 -11.67
N THR A 271 -11.67 -2.40 -11.27
CA THR A 271 -12.04 -1.26 -12.11
C THR A 271 -10.87 -0.30 -12.32
N ALA A 272 -9.63 -0.80 -12.18
CA ALA A 272 -8.39 -0.05 -12.37
C ALA A 272 -8.27 1.23 -11.51
N GLY A 273 -8.87 1.21 -10.31
CA GLY A 273 -8.85 2.32 -9.37
C GLY A 273 -9.86 3.44 -9.69
N LEU A 274 -10.75 3.25 -10.67
CA LEU A 274 -11.85 4.16 -10.96
C LEU A 274 -13.12 3.71 -10.24
N GLU A 275 -13.52 4.46 -9.22
CA GLU A 275 -14.74 4.22 -8.46
C GLU A 275 -15.98 4.54 -9.30
N SER A 276 -17.04 3.76 -9.16
CA SER A 276 -18.28 4.04 -9.90
C SER A 276 -18.95 5.34 -9.45
N CYS A 277 -18.74 5.74 -8.19
CA CYS A 277 -19.30 6.96 -7.63
C CYS A 277 -18.39 7.49 -6.51
N PRO A 278 -17.30 8.20 -6.87
CA PRO A 278 -16.39 8.76 -5.87
C PRO A 278 -17.10 9.87 -5.10
N LYS A 279 -17.13 9.76 -3.77
CA LYS A 279 -17.77 10.75 -2.91
C LYS A 279 -16.78 11.88 -2.64
N LEU A 280 -16.96 13.00 -3.34
CA LEU A 280 -16.04 14.14 -3.32
C LEU A 280 -16.81 15.43 -3.05
N SER A 281 -16.24 16.30 -2.21
CA SER A 281 -16.70 17.66 -1.94
C SER A 281 -15.50 18.61 -1.84
N SER A 282 -15.75 19.92 -1.89
CA SER A 282 -14.70 20.91 -1.58
C SER A 282 -14.17 20.70 -0.16
N GLY A 283 -12.86 20.80 0.03
CA GLY A 283 -12.18 20.49 1.29
C GLY A 283 -11.94 18.99 1.54
N THR A 284 -12.43 18.10 0.68
CA THR A 284 -12.17 16.66 0.82
C THR A 284 -10.68 16.33 0.62
N ARG A 285 -10.12 15.52 1.52
CA ARG A 285 -8.81 14.90 1.31
C ARG A 285 -8.92 13.76 0.33
N VAL A 286 -8.12 13.80 -0.72
CA VAL A 286 -8.14 12.83 -1.82
C VAL A 286 -6.78 12.22 -2.06
N MET A 287 -6.78 11.02 -2.63
CA MET A 287 -5.62 10.32 -3.13
C MET A 287 -5.80 10.05 -4.62
N LEU A 288 -4.79 10.39 -5.40
CA LEU A 288 -4.71 10.07 -6.81
C LEU A 288 -4.52 8.56 -6.99
N ARG A 289 -5.28 7.94 -7.89
CA ARG A 289 -5.30 6.48 -8.11
C ARG A 289 -4.58 6.05 -9.38
N ARG A 290 -4.15 7.01 -10.20
CA ARG A 290 -3.52 6.78 -11.50
C ARG A 290 -2.42 7.81 -11.74
N ASN A 291 -1.47 7.47 -12.59
CA ASN A 291 -0.39 8.39 -12.92
C ASN A 291 -0.90 9.41 -13.94
N ILE A 292 -0.75 10.70 -13.63
CA ILE A 292 -1.12 11.80 -14.53
C ILE A 292 0.13 12.41 -15.14
N ASP A 293 1.05 12.85 -14.28
CA ASP A 293 2.30 13.50 -14.70
C ASP A 293 3.43 13.08 -13.76
N THR A 294 4.31 12.23 -14.28
CA THR A 294 5.44 11.68 -13.53
C THR A 294 6.52 12.73 -13.28
N GLY A 295 6.65 13.74 -14.14
CA GLY A 295 7.58 14.86 -13.97
C GLY A 295 7.16 15.80 -12.85
N LYS A 296 5.85 15.99 -12.66
CA LYS A 296 5.27 16.78 -11.55
C LYS A 296 5.00 15.97 -10.28
N LYS A 297 5.43 14.70 -10.19
CA LYS A 297 5.17 13.79 -9.06
C LYS A 297 3.66 13.53 -8.80
N LEU A 298 2.82 13.63 -9.83
CA LEU A 298 1.40 13.30 -9.78
C LEU A 298 1.21 11.83 -10.15
N VAL A 299 1.37 10.98 -9.15
CA VAL A 299 1.41 9.52 -9.29
C VAL A 299 0.36 8.86 -8.42
N ASN A 300 0.03 7.59 -8.69
CA ASN A 300 -0.92 6.83 -7.88
C ASN A 300 -0.47 6.75 -6.42
N GLY A 301 -1.10 7.49 -5.53
CA GLY A 301 -0.70 7.62 -4.14
C GLY A 301 -0.52 9.05 -3.67
N SER A 302 -0.34 10.00 -4.60
CA SER A 302 -0.23 11.41 -4.25
C SER A 302 -1.51 11.87 -3.56
N THR A 303 -1.36 12.43 -2.36
CA THR A 303 -2.46 12.96 -1.55
C THR A 303 -2.60 14.46 -1.71
N GLY A 304 -3.81 14.97 -1.58
CA GLY A 304 -4.12 16.39 -1.71
C GLY A 304 -5.49 16.73 -1.17
N THR A 305 -5.82 18.01 -1.22
CA THR A 305 -7.12 18.55 -0.78
C THR A 305 -7.83 19.19 -1.95
N ILE A 306 -9.11 18.87 -2.15
CA ILE A 306 -9.92 19.54 -3.17
C ILE A 306 -10.12 21.00 -2.76
N VAL A 307 -9.70 21.92 -3.62
CA VAL A 307 -9.84 23.37 -3.42
C VAL A 307 -11.08 23.89 -4.12
N ALA A 308 -11.40 23.35 -5.30
CA ALA A 308 -12.55 23.79 -6.09
C ALA A 308 -13.09 22.68 -7.00
N LEU A 309 -14.38 22.77 -7.30
CA LEU A 309 -15.07 21.94 -8.28
C LEU A 309 -15.56 22.84 -9.43
N LYS A 310 -15.17 22.52 -10.66
CA LYS A 310 -15.63 23.26 -11.85
C LYS A 310 -16.79 22.51 -12.49
N TYR A 311 -17.92 23.21 -12.63
CA TYR A 311 -19.16 22.66 -13.17
C TYR A 311 -19.36 23.09 -14.62
N ASN A 312 -19.96 22.21 -15.42
CA ASN A 312 -20.44 22.56 -16.76
C ASN A 312 -21.83 23.24 -16.69
N GLN A 313 -22.37 23.60 -17.86
CA GLN A 313 -23.69 24.23 -18.01
C GLN A 313 -24.85 23.36 -17.48
N HIS A 314 -24.65 22.06 -17.32
CA HIS A 314 -25.64 21.10 -16.80
C HIS A 314 -25.43 20.77 -15.31
N ALA A 315 -24.69 21.60 -14.56
CA ALA A 315 -24.36 21.40 -13.15
C ALA A 315 -23.62 20.08 -12.83
N GLN A 316 -22.94 19.49 -13.82
CA GLN A 316 -22.07 18.33 -13.62
C GLN A 316 -20.63 18.78 -13.45
N VAL A 317 -19.91 18.16 -12.51
CA VAL A 317 -18.47 18.43 -12.36
C VAL A 317 -17.72 17.94 -13.60
N GLN A 318 -17.07 18.90 -14.26
CA GLN A 318 -16.21 18.69 -15.42
C GLN A 318 -14.75 18.52 -15.00
N GLN A 319 -14.28 19.28 -14.01
CA GLN A 319 -12.91 19.24 -13.52
C GLN A 319 -12.86 19.43 -12.00
N ILE A 320 -11.86 18.82 -11.37
CA ILE A 320 -11.60 18.93 -9.93
C ILE A 320 -10.24 19.59 -9.73
N VAL A 321 -10.19 20.67 -8.95
CA VAL A 321 -8.94 21.38 -8.64
C VAL A 321 -8.43 20.87 -7.28
N VAL A 322 -7.24 20.29 -7.26
CA VAL A 322 -6.64 19.67 -6.08
C VAL A 322 -5.31 20.36 -5.74
N GLN A 323 -5.16 20.80 -4.49
CA GLN A 323 -3.87 21.15 -3.92
C GLN A 323 -3.19 19.87 -3.42
N PHE A 324 -2.19 19.38 -4.16
CA PHE A 324 -1.44 18.20 -3.74
C PHE A 324 -0.37 18.56 -2.71
N ASP A 325 -0.13 17.64 -1.78
CA ASP A 325 0.87 17.81 -0.74
C ASP A 325 2.28 17.91 -1.36
N GLY A 326 3.01 18.99 -1.08
CA GLY A 326 4.36 19.20 -1.61
C GLY A 326 4.42 19.73 -3.05
N ILE A 327 3.27 20.07 -3.65
CA ILE A 327 3.18 20.82 -4.91
C ILE A 327 2.66 22.22 -4.57
N SER A 328 3.32 23.26 -5.07
CA SER A 328 2.97 24.65 -4.73
C SER A 328 1.65 25.08 -5.35
N GLU A 329 1.44 24.74 -6.62
CA GLU A 329 0.27 25.19 -7.39
C GLU A 329 -0.84 24.12 -7.42
N PRO A 330 -2.12 24.53 -7.31
CA PRO A 330 -3.25 23.64 -7.51
C PRO A 330 -3.25 23.01 -8.92
N VAL A 331 -3.68 21.75 -9.00
CA VAL A 331 -3.70 20.98 -10.25
C VAL A 331 -5.13 20.65 -10.65
N GLU A 332 -5.44 20.84 -11.92
CA GLU A 332 -6.72 20.45 -12.51
C GLU A 332 -6.72 18.98 -12.92
N ILE A 333 -7.69 18.24 -12.38
CA ILE A 333 -7.87 16.81 -12.61
C ILE A 333 -9.10 16.60 -13.49
N ASN A 334 -8.86 15.95 -14.63
CA ASN A 334 -9.89 15.54 -15.58
C ASN A 334 -10.30 14.08 -15.36
N ARG A 335 -11.39 13.65 -16.00
CA ARG A 335 -11.76 12.25 -16.05
C ARG A 335 -10.76 11.47 -16.89
N ASP A 336 -10.48 10.25 -16.48
CA ASP A 336 -9.72 9.27 -17.25
C ASP A 336 -10.65 8.15 -17.71
N LYS A 337 -10.44 7.64 -18.93
CA LYS A 337 -11.24 6.57 -19.54
C LYS A 337 -10.44 5.28 -19.56
N TRP A 338 -11.00 4.21 -19.00
CA TRP A 338 -10.32 2.92 -18.89
C TRP A 338 -11.15 1.74 -19.38
N LYS A 339 -10.50 0.80 -20.05
CA LYS A 339 -11.10 -0.44 -20.53
C LYS A 339 -10.99 -1.55 -19.49
N ILE A 340 -12.14 -2.02 -19.02
CA ILE A 340 -12.30 -3.10 -18.05
C ILE A 340 -12.78 -4.35 -18.80
N CYS A 341 -12.07 -5.46 -18.66
CA CYS A 341 -12.49 -6.75 -19.22
C CYS A 341 -13.43 -7.45 -18.24
N ILE A 342 -14.68 -7.70 -18.66
CA ILE A 342 -15.68 -8.38 -17.81
C ILE A 342 -15.75 -9.86 -18.15
N PHE A 343 -15.82 -10.20 -19.43
CA PHE A 343 -15.75 -11.58 -19.95
C PHE A 343 -14.89 -11.60 -21.22
N ASP A 344 -14.55 -12.80 -21.70
CA ASP A 344 -13.94 -12.96 -23.01
C ASP A 344 -14.85 -12.30 -24.08
N ASN A 345 -14.31 -11.29 -24.78
CA ASN A 345 -15.01 -10.46 -25.76
C ASN A 345 -16.15 -9.57 -25.21
N ALA A 346 -16.13 -9.25 -23.91
CA ALA A 346 -17.04 -8.29 -23.28
C ALA A 346 -16.27 -7.27 -22.45
N TYR A 347 -16.31 -6.00 -22.87
CA TYR A 347 -15.55 -4.91 -22.26
C TYR A 347 -16.45 -3.79 -21.77
N VAL A 348 -16.01 -3.06 -20.75
CA VAL A 348 -16.63 -1.82 -20.29
C VAL A 348 -15.59 -0.73 -20.31
N TYR A 349 -15.89 0.38 -20.96
CA TYR A 349 -15.10 1.59 -20.88
C TYR A 349 -15.69 2.49 -19.81
N ARG A 350 -14.98 2.62 -18.70
CA ARG A 350 -15.35 3.47 -17.57
C ARG A 350 -14.62 4.80 -17.66
N GLU A 351 -15.35 5.90 -17.62
CA GLU A 351 -14.79 7.24 -17.55
C GLU A 351 -15.13 7.92 -16.22
N GLN A 352 -14.08 8.26 -15.44
CA GLN A 352 -14.22 8.84 -14.10
C GLN A 352 -12.96 9.61 -13.66
N PHE A 353 -13.08 10.53 -12.70
CA PHE A 353 -11.93 11.11 -12.02
C PHE A 353 -11.10 10.05 -11.30
N PRO A 354 -9.75 10.05 -11.46
CA PRO A 354 -8.87 9.08 -10.82
C PRO A 354 -8.59 9.43 -9.34
N LEU A 355 -9.60 9.85 -8.58
CA LEU A 355 -9.47 10.29 -7.19
C LEU A 355 -10.34 9.42 -6.28
N THR A 356 -9.85 9.17 -5.06
CA THR A 356 -10.62 8.55 -3.98
C THR A 356 -10.45 9.38 -2.71
N CYS A 357 -11.41 9.31 -1.79
CA CYS A 357 -11.28 9.91 -0.47
C CYS A 357 -10.12 9.27 0.32
N ALA A 358 -9.36 10.08 1.05
CA ALA A 358 -8.08 9.69 1.66
C ALA A 358 -7.83 10.26 3.07
N TYR A 359 -8.89 10.49 3.87
CA TYR A 359 -8.73 10.77 5.30
C TYR A 359 -8.11 9.57 6.05
N ALA A 360 -8.52 8.37 5.64
CA ALA A 360 -7.92 7.10 5.99
C ALA A 360 -7.35 6.39 4.76
N ILE A 361 -6.31 5.61 5.00
CA ILE A 361 -5.72 4.66 4.05
C ILE A 361 -5.49 3.33 4.75
N THR A 362 -5.31 2.27 3.96
CA THR A 362 -4.94 0.98 4.54
C THR A 362 -3.49 0.99 5.00
N LEU A 363 -3.17 0.23 6.04
CA LEU A 363 -1.78 0.05 6.52
C LEU A 363 -0.80 -0.34 5.39
N HIS A 364 -1.24 -1.18 4.46
CA HIS A 364 -0.42 -1.58 3.31
C HIS A 364 -0.07 -0.40 2.39
N LYS A 365 -0.99 0.55 2.23
CA LYS A 365 -0.76 1.75 1.43
C LYS A 365 0.13 2.76 2.14
N ALA A 366 0.27 2.66 3.46
CA ALA A 366 1.12 3.57 4.21
C ALA A 366 2.62 3.24 4.08
N GLN A 367 2.98 2.05 3.61
CA GLN A 367 4.38 1.66 3.42
C GLN A 367 5.11 2.65 2.50
N GLY A 368 6.34 3.02 2.87
CA GLY A 368 7.13 4.07 2.21
C GLY A 368 6.77 5.51 2.61
N LEU A 369 5.59 5.78 3.19
CA LEU A 369 5.22 7.13 3.62
C LEU A 369 5.98 7.58 4.87
N SER A 370 6.23 8.89 4.95
CA SER A 370 6.66 9.57 6.17
C SER A 370 5.58 10.57 6.55
N LEU A 371 4.98 10.39 7.73
CA LEU A 371 3.79 11.10 8.18
C LEU A 371 4.11 11.87 9.46
N LYS A 372 3.53 13.06 9.61
CA LYS A 372 3.70 13.89 10.81
C LYS A 372 2.78 13.44 11.94
N CYS A 373 1.49 13.22 11.61
CA CYS A 373 0.48 12.76 12.54
C CYS A 373 -0.27 11.54 11.98
N VAL A 374 -0.38 10.50 12.79
CA VAL A 374 -0.94 9.20 12.44
C VAL A 374 -1.94 8.79 13.52
N ILE A 375 -3.14 8.44 13.10
CA ILE A 375 -4.15 7.77 13.94
C ILE A 375 -4.25 6.33 13.45
N ALA A 376 -3.90 5.33 14.25
CA ALA A 376 -3.82 3.95 13.79
C ALA A 376 -4.67 2.98 14.63
N ASP A 377 -5.38 2.07 13.95
CA ASP A 377 -5.97 0.88 14.58
C ASP A 377 -5.04 -0.32 14.38
N LEU A 378 -4.42 -0.74 15.49
CA LEU A 378 -3.45 -1.84 15.57
C LEU A 378 -3.99 -3.01 16.43
N GLY A 379 -5.31 -3.12 16.56
CA GLY A 379 -5.97 -4.16 17.35
C GLY A 379 -6.03 -5.54 16.66
N ASP A 380 -7.08 -6.30 16.94
CA ASP A 380 -7.24 -7.70 16.48
C ASP A 380 -7.39 -7.86 14.97
N SER A 381 -7.81 -6.79 14.29
CA SER A 381 -7.97 -6.73 12.83
C SER A 381 -6.64 -6.80 12.08
N ILE A 382 -5.49 -6.73 12.77
CA ILE A 382 -4.16 -6.98 12.22
C ILE A 382 -4.04 -8.46 11.83
N PHE A 383 -3.65 -8.70 10.58
CA PHE A 383 -3.66 -10.02 9.96
C PHE A 383 -2.34 -10.41 9.29
N CYS A 384 -1.39 -9.49 9.13
CA CYS A 384 -0.11 -9.75 8.48
C CYS A 384 1.06 -9.33 9.37
N GLU A 385 2.14 -10.11 9.32
CA GLU A 385 3.39 -9.84 10.01
C GLU A 385 4.00 -8.52 9.51
N GLY A 386 4.64 -7.77 10.40
CA GLY A 386 5.19 -6.45 10.06
C GLY A 386 4.15 -5.33 9.91
N GLN A 387 2.82 -5.58 9.93
CA GLN A 387 1.81 -4.51 9.81
C GLN A 387 1.92 -3.44 10.91
N ILE A 388 2.06 -3.86 12.17
CA ILE A 388 2.22 -2.94 13.30
C ILE A 388 3.53 -2.15 13.14
N TYR A 389 4.62 -2.82 12.80
CA TYR A 389 5.90 -2.17 12.54
C TYR A 389 5.80 -1.11 11.43
N VAL A 390 5.15 -1.44 10.31
CA VAL A 390 4.93 -0.48 9.22
C VAL A 390 4.12 0.71 9.72
N ALA A 391 3.03 0.49 10.44
CA ALA A 391 2.17 1.57 10.97
C ALA A 391 2.95 2.57 11.82
N VAL A 392 3.65 2.07 12.84
CA VAL A 392 4.31 2.91 13.84
C VAL A 392 5.58 3.55 13.25
N SER A 393 6.24 2.89 12.28
CA SER A 393 7.43 3.45 11.61
C SER A 393 7.15 4.58 10.63
N ARG A 394 5.86 4.89 10.36
CA ARG A 394 5.50 6.01 9.46
C ARG A 394 5.65 7.36 10.14
N VAL A 395 5.54 7.40 11.47
CA VAL A 395 5.58 8.64 12.25
C VAL A 395 7.02 9.02 12.61
N GLN A 396 7.31 10.32 12.60
CA GLN A 396 8.65 10.83 12.95
C GLN A 396 8.89 10.92 14.45
N THR A 397 7.84 11.21 15.23
CA THR A 397 7.91 11.43 16.67
C THR A 397 6.83 10.63 17.39
N LEU A 398 7.06 10.27 18.66
CA LEU A 398 6.04 9.60 19.47
C LEU A 398 4.77 10.46 19.63
N LEU A 399 4.93 11.78 19.69
CA LEU A 399 3.83 12.74 19.81
C LEU A 399 2.90 12.76 18.61
N GLY A 400 3.37 12.40 17.42
CA GLY A 400 2.53 12.29 16.23
C GLY A 400 1.75 10.98 16.14
N LEU A 401 1.99 10.01 17.04
CA LEU A 401 1.33 8.71 17.03
C LEU A 401 0.11 8.73 17.95
N HIS A 402 -1.04 8.33 17.43
CA HIS A 402 -2.25 8.14 18.21
C HIS A 402 -2.84 6.76 17.89
N LEU A 403 -3.19 6.00 18.93
CA LEU A 403 -3.64 4.61 18.78
C LEU A 403 -5.12 4.50 19.13
N ILE A 404 -5.91 3.95 18.21
CA ILE A 404 -7.30 3.57 18.47
C ILE A 404 -7.30 2.30 19.33
N ASN A 405 -6.55 1.29 18.90
CA ASN A 405 -6.35 0.04 19.60
C ASN A 405 -4.95 -0.51 19.28
N ILE A 406 -4.40 -1.36 20.15
CA ILE A 406 -3.15 -2.08 19.90
C ILE A 406 -3.19 -3.46 20.56
N ASN A 407 -2.97 -4.51 19.75
CA ASN A 407 -2.79 -5.86 20.24
C ASN A 407 -1.30 -6.26 20.15
N PHE A 408 -0.66 -6.36 21.31
CA PHE A 408 0.77 -6.72 21.41
C PHE A 408 1.07 -8.16 20.94
N ASN A 409 0.11 -9.09 21.03
CA ASN A 409 0.27 -10.45 20.48
C ASN A 409 0.38 -10.48 18.95
N LYS A 410 -0.01 -9.41 18.28
CA LYS A 410 0.09 -9.24 16.82
C LYS A 410 1.41 -8.59 16.40
N ILE A 411 2.27 -8.19 17.34
CA ILE A 411 3.64 -7.74 17.05
C ILE A 411 4.47 -8.97 16.69
N LYS A 412 4.50 -9.27 15.38
CA LYS A 412 5.21 -10.43 14.82
C LYS A 412 6.02 -10.01 13.61
N ALA A 413 7.16 -10.66 13.47
CA ALA A 413 8.05 -10.55 12.31
C ALA A 413 8.10 -11.90 11.59
N SER A 414 8.32 -11.88 10.27
CA SER A 414 8.47 -13.11 9.48
C SER A 414 9.66 -13.92 9.96
N SER A 415 9.41 -15.16 10.37
CA SER A 415 10.45 -16.09 10.80
C SER A 415 11.45 -16.37 9.67
N LYS A 416 10.96 -16.50 8.44
CA LYS A 416 11.78 -16.66 7.23
C LYS A 416 12.71 -15.46 7.01
N ALA A 417 12.18 -14.25 7.17
CA ALA A 417 12.97 -13.02 7.01
C ALA A 417 14.02 -12.89 8.13
N LEU A 418 13.67 -13.20 9.39
CA LEU A 418 14.61 -13.22 10.52
C LEU A 418 15.74 -14.23 10.30
N ASP A 419 15.42 -15.44 9.83
CA ASP A 419 16.42 -16.46 9.51
C ASP A 419 17.31 -16.03 8.34
N PHE A 420 16.73 -15.38 7.34
CA PHE A 420 17.47 -14.82 6.21
C PHE A 420 18.47 -13.74 6.67
N TYR A 421 18.04 -12.73 7.42
CA TYR A 421 18.95 -11.71 7.99
C TYR A 421 20.01 -12.32 8.91
N SER A 422 19.65 -13.35 9.68
CA SER A 422 20.61 -14.10 10.51
C SER A 422 21.66 -14.84 9.69
N SER A 423 21.32 -15.27 8.47
CA SER A 423 22.26 -15.97 7.58
C SER A 423 23.26 -15.00 6.95
N LEU A 424 22.81 -13.80 6.58
CA LEU A 424 23.63 -12.74 5.99
C LEU A 424 24.67 -12.21 6.97
N SER A 425 24.26 -11.90 8.21
CA SER A 425 25.17 -11.40 9.25
C SER A 425 26.30 -12.38 9.58
N LYS A 426 26.02 -13.69 9.52
CA LYS A 426 27.03 -14.75 9.72
C LYS A 426 28.05 -14.81 8.57
N GLN A 427 27.61 -14.61 7.33
CA GLN A 427 28.50 -14.60 6.17
C GLN A 427 29.46 -13.40 6.21
N ASP A 428 28.96 -12.23 6.61
CA ASP A 428 29.77 -11.02 6.80
C ASP A 428 30.76 -11.14 7.96
N TYR A 429 30.38 -11.81 9.04
CA TYR A 429 31.28 -12.04 10.17
C TYR A 429 32.43 -13.00 9.82
N SER A 430 32.14 -14.03 9.01
CA SER A 430 33.15 -14.98 8.53
C SER A 430 34.15 -14.32 7.56
N SER A 431 33.66 -13.47 6.65
CA SER A 431 34.51 -12.76 5.68
C SER A 431 35.40 -11.70 6.33
N LYS A 432 34.90 -10.96 7.33
CA LYS A 432 35.66 -9.93 8.07
C LYS A 432 36.72 -10.49 9.03
N LYS A 433 36.66 -11.77 9.42
CA LYS A 433 37.70 -12.42 10.25
C LYS A 433 39.10 -12.43 9.59
N SER A 434 39.16 -12.23 8.27
CA SER A 434 40.41 -12.13 7.49
C SER A 434 41.01 -10.71 7.40
N ARG A 435 40.31 -9.66 7.87
CA ARG A 435 40.79 -8.26 7.85
C ARG A 435 40.59 -7.60 9.23
N LYS A 436 41.66 -7.62 10.03
CA LYS A 436 41.96 -6.87 11.28
C LYS A 436 40.79 -6.45 12.20
N ARG A 437 40.92 -6.92 13.46
CA ARG A 437 40.24 -6.43 14.68
C ARG A 437 40.19 -4.89 14.76
N ARG A 438 38.98 -4.32 14.83
CA ARG A 438 38.68 -3.06 15.54
C ARG A 438 37.21 -3.01 15.97
N GLU A 439 37.08 -2.81 17.27
CA GLU A 439 35.97 -2.31 18.11
C GLU A 439 34.57 -2.90 17.99
N ASP A 440 34.10 -3.36 19.16
CA ASP A 440 32.81 -3.97 19.46
C ASP A 440 31.65 -3.00 19.19
N SER A 441 31.16 -2.97 17.95
CA SER A 441 29.78 -2.60 17.68
C SER A 441 28.92 -3.85 17.86
N GLU A 442 28.03 -3.84 18.85
CA GLU A 442 27.05 -4.90 19.14
C GLU A 442 26.41 -5.42 17.84
N VAL A 443 26.88 -6.58 17.38
CA VAL A 443 26.25 -7.29 16.28
C VAL A 443 24.87 -7.71 16.81
N ILE A 444 23.81 -7.08 16.30
CA ILE A 444 22.44 -7.47 16.61
C ILE A 444 22.25 -8.90 16.11
N TRP A 445 22.40 -9.86 17.02
CA TRP A 445 22.14 -11.26 16.72
C TRP A 445 20.63 -11.45 16.65
N TYR A 446 20.09 -11.52 15.44
CA TYR A 446 18.69 -11.91 15.19
C TYR A 446 18.35 -13.30 15.78
N LYS A 447 19.37 -14.16 16.02
CA LYS A 447 19.26 -15.45 16.75
C LYS A 447 19.45 -15.35 18.28
N GLY A 448 19.79 -14.18 18.82
CA GLY A 448 20.24 -13.99 20.20
C GLY A 448 19.15 -13.74 21.25
N ILE A 449 17.91 -13.45 20.86
CA ILE A 449 16.79 -13.31 21.80
C ILE A 449 16.11 -14.67 21.91
N LYS A 450 16.54 -15.51 22.87
CA LYS A 450 15.87 -16.77 23.22
C LYS A 450 14.44 -16.49 23.71
N GLN A 451 13.50 -16.55 22.78
CA GLN A 451 12.04 -16.34 22.88
C GLN A 451 11.25 -17.36 23.75
N LYS A 452 11.79 -17.89 24.86
CA LYS A 452 10.99 -18.77 25.75
C LYS A 452 10.70 -18.15 27.12
N LYS A 453 11.73 -17.85 27.92
CA LYS A 453 11.53 -17.30 29.28
C LYS A 453 10.96 -15.88 29.29
N GLN A 454 11.36 -15.05 28.33
CA GLN A 454 10.83 -13.68 28.24
C GLN A 454 9.44 -13.64 27.62
N ALA A 455 9.13 -14.56 26.69
CA ALA A 455 7.80 -14.72 26.12
C ALA A 455 6.77 -15.19 27.16
N GLU A 456 7.15 -16.06 28.10
CA GLU A 456 6.29 -16.50 29.20
C GLU A 456 5.98 -15.35 30.19
N MET A 457 6.98 -14.55 30.56
CA MET A 457 6.81 -13.40 31.46
C MET A 457 6.07 -12.23 30.81
N ILE A 458 6.28 -12.01 29.51
CA ILE A 458 5.53 -11.02 28.73
C ILE A 458 4.09 -11.49 28.53
N LYS A 459 3.84 -12.80 28.36
CA LYS A 459 2.50 -13.35 28.18
C LYS A 459 1.60 -13.14 29.40
N SER A 460 2.11 -13.30 30.62
CA SER A 460 1.32 -13.02 31.83
C SER A 460 0.95 -11.53 31.95
N VAL A 461 1.85 -10.62 31.59
CA VAL A 461 1.55 -9.17 31.60
C VAL A 461 0.63 -8.78 30.44
N ILE A 462 0.77 -9.42 29.27
CA ILE A 462 -0.18 -9.25 28.17
C ILE A 462 -1.56 -9.75 28.57
N ASP A 463 -1.67 -10.91 29.22
CA ASP A 463 -2.95 -11.48 29.63
C ASP A 463 -3.62 -10.57 30.70
N GLU A 464 -2.86 -10.05 31.68
CA GLU A 464 -3.36 -9.06 32.66
C GLU A 464 -3.79 -7.73 32.02
N GLU A 465 -3.01 -7.21 31.07
CA GLU A 465 -3.37 -5.98 30.36
C GLU A 465 -4.52 -6.22 29.37
N MET A 466 -4.61 -7.39 28.73
CA MET A 466 -5.71 -7.79 27.87
C MET A 466 -7.00 -8.03 28.65
N GLU A 467 -6.95 -8.52 29.89
CA GLU A 467 -8.11 -8.62 30.79
C GLU A 467 -8.65 -7.23 31.20
N LYS A 468 -7.77 -6.23 31.29
CA LYS A 468 -8.16 -4.82 31.47
C LYS A 468 -8.59 -4.14 30.17
N MET A 469 -8.35 -4.76 29.00
CA MET A 469 -8.74 -4.20 27.70
C MET A 469 -10.21 -4.52 27.40
N PRO A 470 -11.10 -3.53 27.30
CA PRO A 470 -12.40 -3.78 26.69
C PRO A 470 -12.16 -4.24 25.24
N SER A 471 -12.84 -5.31 24.84
CA SER A 471 -12.81 -5.83 23.47
C SER A 471 -13.51 -4.86 22.52
N THR A 472 -12.88 -3.72 22.26
CA THR A 472 -13.33 -2.74 21.26
C THR A 472 -12.96 -3.27 19.88
N HIS A 473 -13.62 -4.34 19.48
CA HIS A 473 -13.94 -4.46 18.07
C HIS A 473 -14.76 -3.24 17.72
N ILE A 474 -14.31 -2.48 16.73
CA ILE A 474 -15.17 -1.61 15.96
C ILE A 474 -16.23 -2.52 15.30
N ASN A 475 -17.24 -2.94 16.07
CA ASN A 475 -18.27 -3.86 15.64
C ASN A 475 -19.36 -3.03 14.95
N ILE A 476 -19.04 -2.50 13.77
CA ILE A 476 -19.96 -1.73 12.90
C ILE A 476 -20.97 -2.68 12.22
N LYS A 477 -21.50 -3.67 12.94
CA LYS A 477 -22.63 -4.50 12.49
C LYS A 477 -23.98 -4.04 13.07
N LYS A 478 -24.01 -2.98 13.89
CA LYS A 478 -25.23 -2.52 14.58
C LYS A 478 -25.75 -1.12 14.19
N THR A 479 -25.34 -0.54 13.07
CA THR A 479 -25.94 0.71 12.53
C THR A 479 -26.81 0.48 11.29
N HIS A 480 -27.46 -0.67 11.18
CA HIS A 480 -28.58 -0.88 10.26
C HIS A 480 -29.72 -1.65 10.95
N LYS A 481 -30.33 -1.03 11.95
CA LYS A 481 -31.76 -1.23 12.25
C LYS A 481 -32.34 0.13 12.63
N ASP A 482 -33.47 0.42 12.01
CA ASP A 482 -34.36 1.56 12.26
C ASP A 482 -33.93 2.91 11.69
N ASN A 483 -33.87 2.96 10.36
CA ASN A 483 -34.50 4.06 9.60
C ASN A 483 -35.12 3.48 8.33
N ARG A 484 -36.18 2.68 8.52
CA ARG A 484 -37.22 2.54 7.49
C ARG A 484 -37.91 3.90 7.42
N VAL A 485 -37.39 4.77 6.57
CA VAL A 485 -38.19 5.88 6.04
C VAL A 485 -39.38 5.22 5.36
N SER A 486 -40.54 5.43 5.96
CA SER A 486 -41.85 5.15 5.41
C SER A 486 -41.92 5.78 4.02
N THR A 487 -41.87 4.93 3.00
CA THR A 487 -42.34 5.27 1.66
C THR A 487 -43.85 5.45 1.74
N SER A 488 -44.30 6.62 2.16
CA SER A 488 -45.64 7.10 1.81
C SER A 488 -45.59 7.50 0.35
N THR A 489 -46.26 6.69 -0.45
CA THR A 489 -46.62 6.99 -1.83
C THR A 489 -47.32 8.34 -1.90
N ASN A 490 -46.67 9.34 -2.51
CA ASN A 490 -47.39 10.44 -3.14
C ASN A 490 -46.87 10.61 -4.56
N LYS A 491 -47.72 10.19 -5.50
CA LYS A 491 -47.61 10.40 -6.94
C LYS A 491 -47.90 11.87 -7.25
N SER A 492 -46.88 12.61 -7.66
CA SER A 492 -46.92 13.83 -8.50
C SER A 492 -45.51 14.44 -8.43
N ALA A 493 -44.84 14.91 -9.48
CA ALA A 493 -45.24 15.24 -10.84
C ALA A 493 -43.99 15.18 -11.75
N LYS A 494 -44.25 14.81 -13.01
CA LYS A 494 -43.67 15.31 -14.28
C LYS A 494 -42.14 15.38 -14.44
N CYS A 495 -41.66 14.46 -15.29
CA CYS A 495 -40.62 14.72 -16.29
C CYS A 495 -40.83 16.07 -16.97
N LEU A 496 -39.78 16.87 -17.08
CA LEU A 496 -39.48 17.64 -18.28
C LEU A 496 -38.01 17.45 -18.62
N THR A 497 -37.85 17.09 -19.89
CA THR A 497 -36.67 17.01 -20.78
C THR A 497 -35.45 17.83 -20.44
#